data_AF-A0A2D5XZP1-F1
#
_entry.id   AF-A0A2D5XZP1-F1
#
_cell.length_a   1.000
_cell.length_b   1.000
_cell.length_c   1.000
_cell.angle_alpha   90.00
_cell.angle_beta   90.00
_cell.angle_gamma   90.00
#
_symmetry.space_group_name_H-M   'P 1'
#
loop_
_entity.id
_entity.type
_entity.pdbx_description
1 polymer ?
#
loop_
_entity_poly.entity_id
_entity_poly.type
_entity_poly.pdbx_seq_one_letter_code
_entity_poly.pdbx_strand_id
1 'polypeptide(L)'
;MAHFAEIDQNNIVLRVLVVGDDQEHRGQEFLADDLGLGGTWIQTSYNTGGNIHYGPDGQPDGGTPLHMNYAGVGSTWDGTGFATPSFYESWVLDENYVWQAPTPRPDDDVVRGGSKFYKWDEDTVSWVQVDDGMYEWDEDTTSWVEVTE
;
A
#
# COMPACT_ATOMS: atom_id res chain seq x y z
N MET A 1 5.60 15.36 13.42
CA MET A 1 5.45 14.12 14.23
C MET A 1 6.07 12.97 13.46
N ALA A 2 6.86 12.14 14.13
CA ALA A 2 7.52 10.99 13.53
C ALA A 2 6.69 9.71 13.73
N HIS A 3 6.79 8.75 12.81
CA HIS A 3 6.13 7.46 12.94
C HIS A 3 7.17 6.38 13.17
N PHE A 4 6.83 5.40 14.00
CA PHE A 4 7.69 4.27 14.35
C PHE A 4 6.88 2.98 14.30
N ALA A 5 7.40 1.99 13.59
CA ALA A 5 6.78 0.70 13.38
C ALA A 5 7.41 -0.36 14.28
N GLU A 6 6.61 -1.01 15.12
CA GLU A 6 7.05 -2.16 15.90
C GLU A 6 7.08 -3.39 14.99
N ILE A 7 8.20 -4.11 14.99
CA ILE A 7 8.37 -5.36 14.25
C ILE A 7 8.50 -6.56 15.20
N ASP A 8 8.00 -7.71 14.76
CA ASP A 8 8.16 -8.98 15.47
C ASP A 8 9.49 -9.68 15.14
N GLN A 9 9.70 -10.86 15.72
CA GLN A 9 10.90 -11.69 15.48
C GLN A 9 11.08 -12.18 14.03
N ASN A 10 10.04 -12.11 13.20
CA ASN A 10 10.06 -12.43 11.78
C ASN A 10 10.15 -11.16 10.91
N ASN A 11 10.41 -10.01 11.52
CA ASN A 11 10.42 -8.69 10.89
C ASN A 11 9.09 -8.29 10.26
N ILE A 12 7.96 -8.71 10.85
CA ILE A 12 6.62 -8.29 10.43
C ILE A 12 6.16 -7.12 11.29
N VAL A 13 5.68 -6.05 10.64
CA VAL A 13 5.13 -4.88 11.33
C VAL A 13 3.85 -5.25 12.07
N LEU A 14 3.85 -5.05 13.38
CA LEU A 14 2.72 -5.30 14.28
C LEU A 14 1.80 -4.09 14.43
N ARG A 15 2.39 -2.90 14.55
CA ARG A 15 1.69 -1.62 14.70
C ARG A 15 2.61 -0.45 14.39
N VAL A 16 2.00 0.71 14.14
CA VAL A 16 2.72 1.99 14.00
C VAL A 16 2.22 2.96 15.06
N LEU A 17 3.14 3.61 15.75
CA LEU A 17 2.84 4.67 16.71
C LEU A 17 3.46 5.99 16.28
N VAL A 18 2.84 7.08 16.72
CA VAL A 18 3.29 8.44 16.47
C VAL A 18 4.07 8.94 17.67
N VAL A 19 5.25 9.48 17.42
CA VAL A 19 6.16 10.07 18.40
C VAL A 19 6.24 11.58 18.15
N GLY A 20 6.25 12.37 19.22
CA GLY A 20 6.42 13.82 19.15
C GLY A 20 7.79 14.21 18.58
N ASP A 21 7.87 15.37 17.94
CA ASP A 21 9.11 15.84 17.28
C ASP A 21 10.27 16.01 18.27
N ASP A 22 9.97 16.29 19.54
CA ASP A 22 10.97 16.42 20.60
C ASP A 22 11.62 15.08 20.97
N GLN A 23 10.98 13.95 20.66
CA GLN A 23 11.49 12.60 20.93
C GLN A 23 11.91 11.84 19.66
N GLU A 24 11.69 12.38 18.46
CA GLU A 24 11.96 11.70 17.18
C GLU A 24 13.36 11.09 17.11
N HIS A 25 14.39 11.86 17.50
CA HIS A 25 15.80 11.46 17.46
C HIS A 25 16.13 10.21 18.29
N ARG A 26 15.23 9.79 19.19
CA ARG A 26 15.35 8.62 20.06
C ARG A 26 14.04 7.83 20.15
N GLY A 27 13.24 7.84 19.08
CA GLY A 27 11.89 7.28 19.12
C GLY A 27 11.87 5.79 19.48
N GLN A 28 12.89 5.03 19.09
CA GLN A 28 13.09 3.63 19.49
C GLN A 28 13.19 3.50 21.02
N GLU A 29 14.14 4.20 21.64
CA GLU A 29 14.38 4.15 23.09
C GLU A 29 13.19 4.74 23.85
N PHE A 30 12.59 5.81 23.33
CA PHE A 30 11.42 6.44 23.94
C PHE A 30 10.23 5.46 24.01
N LEU A 31 9.94 4.75 22.92
CA LEU A 31 8.84 3.77 22.88
C LEU A 31 9.17 2.52 23.69
N ALA A 32 10.36 1.95 23.49
CA ALA A 32 10.75 0.69 24.10
C ALA A 32 10.99 0.84 25.62
N ASP A 33 11.77 1.83 26.03
CA ASP A 33 12.28 1.95 27.40
C ASP A 33 11.47 2.95 28.23
N ASP A 34 11.33 4.19 27.76
CA ASP A 34 10.71 5.26 28.57
C ASP A 34 9.20 5.06 28.75
N LEU A 35 8.52 4.60 27.70
CA LEU A 35 7.12 4.18 27.75
C LEU A 35 6.95 2.71 28.15
N GLY A 36 8.05 1.94 28.23
CA GLY A 36 8.05 0.55 28.67
C GLY A 36 7.29 -0.40 27.74
N LEU A 37 7.17 -0.08 26.45
CA LEU A 37 6.50 -0.95 25.48
C LEU A 37 7.38 -2.14 25.06
N GLY A 38 8.69 -2.06 25.29
CA GLY A 38 9.67 -2.99 24.76
C GLY A 38 9.67 -3.02 23.23
N GLY A 39 10.06 -4.15 22.66
CA GLY A 39 10.01 -4.38 21.22
C GLY A 39 11.13 -3.71 20.43
N THR A 40 11.05 -3.84 19.11
CA THR A 40 11.96 -3.19 18.15
C THR A 40 11.14 -2.28 17.27
N TRP A 41 11.48 -0.99 17.27
CA TRP A 41 10.79 0.07 16.54
C TRP A 41 11.71 0.68 15.50
N ILE A 42 11.22 0.73 14.27
CA ILE A 42 11.93 1.30 13.13
C ILE A 42 11.18 2.56 12.70
N GLN A 43 11.90 3.67 12.53
CA GLN A 43 11.30 4.91 12.04
C GLN A 43 10.71 4.69 10.65
N THR A 44 9.58 5.31 10.35
CA THR A 44 8.94 5.25 9.03
C THR A 44 8.35 6.62 8.68
N SER A 45 8.26 6.93 7.39
CA SER A 45 7.60 8.16 6.92
C SER A 45 6.20 7.85 6.41
N TYR A 46 5.20 8.53 6.97
CA TYR A 46 3.78 8.31 6.66
C TYR A 46 3.44 8.60 5.18
N ASN A 47 4.08 9.61 4.59
CA ASN A 47 3.83 10.01 3.20
C ASN A 47 4.83 9.38 2.21
N THR A 48 5.42 8.24 2.53
CA THR A 48 6.41 7.59 1.65
C THR A 48 5.83 6.34 1.00
N GLY A 49 5.99 6.21 -0.32
CA GLY A 49 5.65 5.03 -1.09
C GLY A 49 6.47 4.96 -2.38
N GLY A 50 6.88 3.76 -2.78
CA GLY A 50 7.70 3.55 -3.98
C GLY A 50 8.99 4.34 -3.99
N ASN A 51 9.64 4.49 -2.82
CA ASN A 51 10.83 5.31 -2.61
C ASN A 51 10.64 6.81 -2.97
N ILE A 52 9.42 7.33 -2.84
CA ILE A 52 9.08 8.74 -3.07
C ILE A 52 8.32 9.27 -1.87
N HIS A 53 8.68 10.47 -1.42
CA HIS A 53 7.92 11.23 -0.42
C HIS A 53 6.88 12.14 -1.11
N TYR A 54 5.65 12.13 -0.60
CA TYR A 54 4.52 12.85 -1.16
C TYR A 54 4.04 13.97 -0.24
N GLY A 55 3.63 15.08 -0.85
CA GLY A 55 2.97 16.19 -0.19
C GLY A 55 1.48 15.93 0.07
N PRO A 56 0.80 16.87 0.75
CA PRO A 56 -0.63 16.78 1.05
C PRO A 56 -1.54 16.85 -0.19
N ASP A 57 -1.00 17.30 -1.33
CA ASP A 57 -1.65 17.31 -2.64
C ASP A 57 -1.48 15.98 -3.40
N GLY A 58 -0.80 15.00 -2.78
CA GLY A 58 -0.51 13.69 -3.38
C GLY A 58 0.59 13.73 -4.45
N GLN A 59 1.32 14.84 -4.59
CA GLN A 59 2.43 14.97 -5.53
C GLN A 59 3.77 14.77 -4.83
N PRO A 60 4.82 14.30 -5.53
CA PRO A 60 6.17 14.27 -4.98
C PRO A 60 6.60 15.68 -4.53
N ASP A 61 6.97 15.83 -3.27
CA ASP A 61 7.32 17.13 -2.67
C ASP A 61 8.84 17.31 -2.46
N GLY A 62 9.63 16.30 -2.83
CA GLY A 62 11.08 16.28 -2.64
C GLY A 62 11.53 16.03 -1.20
N GLY A 63 10.61 15.65 -0.31
CA GLY A 63 10.95 15.16 1.02
C GLY A 63 11.82 13.90 0.97
N THR A 64 12.42 13.55 2.11
CA THR A 64 13.25 12.34 2.20
C THR A 64 12.37 11.11 2.39
N PRO A 65 12.33 10.16 1.43
CA PRO A 65 11.69 8.88 1.65
C PRO A 65 12.48 8.09 2.69
N LEU A 66 11.82 7.63 3.75
CA LEU A 66 12.43 6.74 4.72
C LEU A 66 12.07 5.31 4.34
N HIS A 67 13.08 4.45 4.21
CA HIS A 67 12.90 3.00 4.13
C HIS A 67 11.95 2.54 3.01
N MET A 68 12.04 3.19 1.85
CA MET A 68 11.30 2.91 0.61
C MET A 68 9.78 3.10 0.69
N ASN A 69 9.10 2.58 1.69
CA ASN A 69 7.67 2.71 1.89
C ASN A 69 7.33 3.01 3.35
N TYR A 70 6.11 3.49 3.57
CA TYR A 70 5.49 3.45 4.89
C TYR A 70 5.32 2.01 5.40
N ALA A 71 5.67 1.80 6.66
CA ALA A 71 5.55 0.53 7.37
C ALA A 71 4.10 0.19 7.74
N GLY A 72 3.28 -0.18 6.76
CA GLY A 72 1.93 -0.69 7.01
C GLY A 72 1.93 -1.94 7.91
N VAL A 73 0.86 -2.14 8.69
CA VAL A 73 0.69 -3.37 9.49
C VAL A 73 0.69 -4.58 8.57
N GLY A 74 1.47 -5.60 8.94
CA GLY A 74 1.68 -6.81 8.13
C GLY A 74 2.79 -6.70 7.08
N SER A 75 3.35 -5.51 6.86
CA SER A 75 4.53 -5.35 5.99
C SER A 75 5.75 -6.06 6.56
N THR A 76 6.62 -6.55 5.69
CA THR A 76 7.92 -7.13 6.05
C THR A 76 8.99 -6.05 6.06
N TRP A 77 9.95 -6.19 6.96
CA TRP A 77 11.18 -5.38 7.03
C TRP A 77 12.41 -6.25 6.76
N ASP A 78 13.27 -5.83 5.85
CA ASP A 78 14.48 -6.59 5.46
C ASP A 78 15.79 -5.91 5.85
N GLY A 79 15.73 -4.80 6.59
CA GLY A 79 16.88 -3.96 6.92
C GLY A 79 17.10 -2.77 5.98
N THR A 80 16.43 -2.77 4.82
CA THR A 80 16.53 -1.70 3.81
C THR A 80 15.20 -0.96 3.68
N GLY A 81 14.11 -1.69 3.44
CA GLY A 81 12.80 -1.11 3.18
C GLY A 81 11.63 -1.92 3.73
N PHE A 82 10.47 -1.28 3.79
CA PHE A 82 9.21 -1.96 4.11
C PHE A 82 8.55 -2.44 2.81
N ALA A 83 8.19 -3.71 2.74
CA ALA A 83 7.39 -4.25 1.64
C ALA A 83 6.04 -4.68 2.17
N THR A 84 4.95 -4.27 1.51
CA THR A 84 3.63 -4.83 1.81
C THR A 84 3.61 -6.32 1.48
N PRO A 85 2.72 -7.13 2.05
CA PRO A 85 2.49 -8.48 1.56
C PRO A 85 2.14 -8.44 0.07
N SER A 86 2.68 -9.39 -0.71
CA SER A 86 2.21 -9.54 -2.09
C SER A 86 0.76 -10.04 -2.09
N PHE A 87 -0.06 -9.49 -2.98
CA PHE A 87 -1.42 -9.97 -3.21
C PHE A 87 -1.46 -11.25 -4.06
N TYR A 88 -0.40 -11.49 -4.85
CA TYR A 88 -0.31 -12.56 -5.83
C TYR A 88 1.12 -13.14 -5.84
N GLU A 89 1.25 -14.46 -5.95
CA GLU A 89 2.56 -15.13 -5.88
C GLU A 89 3.43 -14.80 -7.10
N SER A 90 2.79 -14.55 -8.26
CA SER A 90 3.45 -14.20 -9.51
C SER A 90 4.02 -12.79 -9.54
N TRP A 91 3.59 -11.90 -8.64
CA TRP A 91 4.07 -10.52 -8.61
C TRP A 91 5.45 -10.46 -7.97
N VAL A 92 6.31 -9.64 -8.55
CA VAL A 92 7.71 -9.51 -8.12
C VAL A 92 7.92 -8.11 -7.54
N LEU A 93 8.55 -8.05 -6.37
CA LEU A 93 8.92 -6.78 -5.74
C LEU A 93 10.08 -6.15 -6.53
N ASP A 94 9.91 -4.90 -6.95
CA ASP A 94 10.96 -4.15 -7.64
C ASP A 94 11.95 -3.46 -6.68
N GLU A 95 12.94 -2.77 -7.22
CA GLU A 95 13.97 -2.05 -6.45
C GLU A 95 13.43 -0.88 -5.60
N ASN A 96 12.21 -0.41 -5.90
CA ASN A 96 11.52 0.66 -5.17
C ASN A 96 10.52 0.09 -4.16
N TYR A 97 10.54 -1.23 -3.93
CA TYR A 97 9.64 -1.94 -3.02
C TYR A 97 8.16 -1.83 -3.43
N VAL A 98 7.91 -1.79 -4.74
CA VAL A 98 6.55 -1.86 -5.32
C VAL A 98 6.38 -3.22 -5.99
N TRP A 99 5.27 -3.90 -5.70
CA TRP A 99 4.95 -5.16 -6.35
C TRP A 99 4.52 -4.92 -7.80
N GLN A 100 5.22 -5.55 -8.74
CA GLN A 100 4.95 -5.45 -10.16
C GLN A 100 4.31 -6.74 -10.67
N ALA A 101 3.20 -6.59 -11.40
CA ALA A 101 2.64 -7.68 -12.17
C ALA A 101 3.62 -8.05 -13.32
N PRO A 102 3.88 -9.33 -13.58
CA PRO A 102 4.78 -9.76 -14.65
C PRO A 102 4.23 -9.43 -16.04
N THR A 103 2.91 -9.35 -16.19
CA THR A 103 2.24 -8.94 -17.44
C THR A 103 1.67 -7.52 -17.24
N PRO A 104 2.06 -6.55 -18.10
CA PRO A 104 1.52 -5.19 -18.02
C PRO A 104 0.00 -5.16 -18.20
N ARG A 105 -0.66 -4.26 -17.47
CA ARG A 105 -2.10 -4.02 -17.64
C ARG A 105 -2.34 -3.37 -19.02
N PRO A 106 -3.42 -3.73 -19.74
CA PRO A 106 -3.79 -3.05 -20.98
C PRO A 106 -4.09 -1.55 -20.75
N ASP A 107 -3.60 -0.70 -21.66
CA ASP A 107 -3.78 0.77 -21.64
C ASP A 107 -5.10 1.23 -22.29
N ASP A 108 -6.03 0.31 -22.57
CA ASP A 108 -7.30 0.57 -23.26
C ASP A 108 -8.51 0.66 -22.30
N ASP A 109 -8.24 1.02 -21.04
CA ASP A 109 -9.23 1.07 -19.95
C ASP A 109 -10.29 2.18 -20.11
N VAL A 110 -10.05 3.18 -20.97
CA VAL A 110 -11.01 4.24 -21.31
C VAL A 110 -11.38 4.18 -22.79
N VAL A 111 -12.49 3.51 -23.12
CA VAL A 111 -13.11 3.60 -24.45
C VAL A 111 -14.28 4.58 -24.40
N ARG A 112 -14.51 5.33 -25.48
CA ARG A 112 -15.70 6.21 -25.64
C ARG A 112 -16.99 5.41 -25.42
N GLY A 113 -17.56 5.49 -24.22
CA GLY A 113 -18.83 4.85 -23.86
C GLY A 113 -18.80 3.96 -22.60
N GLY A 114 -17.63 3.61 -22.05
CA GLY A 114 -17.53 2.81 -20.83
C GLY A 114 -16.09 2.60 -20.37
N SER A 115 -15.89 2.30 -19.08
CA SER A 115 -14.59 1.90 -18.54
C SER A 115 -14.43 0.39 -18.66
N LYS A 116 -13.32 -0.08 -19.23
CA LYS A 116 -12.98 -1.52 -19.15
C LYS A 116 -12.35 -1.79 -17.80
N PHE A 117 -12.90 -2.76 -17.08
CA PHE A 117 -12.31 -3.22 -15.83
C PHE A 117 -11.45 -4.45 -16.10
N TYR A 118 -10.29 -4.51 -15.44
CA TYR A 118 -9.38 -5.63 -15.54
C TYR A 118 -9.12 -6.20 -14.16
N LYS A 119 -9.19 -7.52 -14.04
CA LYS A 119 -8.79 -8.26 -12.85
C LYS A 119 -7.56 -9.09 -13.20
N TRP A 120 -6.62 -9.19 -12.26
CA TRP A 120 -5.49 -10.10 -12.40
C TRP A 120 -5.96 -11.56 -12.24
N ASP A 121 -5.61 -12.40 -13.20
CA ASP A 121 -5.80 -13.84 -13.17
C ASP A 121 -4.45 -14.52 -12.96
N GLU A 122 -4.29 -15.12 -11.77
CA GLU A 122 -3.04 -15.73 -11.33
C GLU A 122 -2.73 -17.02 -12.10
N ASP A 123 -3.75 -17.80 -12.50
CA ASP A 123 -3.55 -19.08 -13.18
C ASP A 123 -2.99 -18.86 -14.60
N THR A 124 -3.36 -17.74 -15.23
CA THR A 124 -2.90 -17.37 -16.57
C THR A 124 -1.81 -16.31 -16.57
N VAL A 125 -1.48 -15.75 -15.40
CA VAL A 125 -0.48 -14.68 -15.22
C VAL A 125 -0.78 -13.50 -16.15
N SER A 126 -2.06 -13.09 -16.20
CA SER A 126 -2.54 -12.10 -17.15
C SER A 126 -3.69 -11.25 -16.61
N TRP A 127 -3.96 -10.11 -17.24
CA TRP A 127 -5.12 -9.28 -16.95
C TRP A 127 -6.31 -9.76 -17.78
N VAL A 128 -7.40 -10.12 -17.10
CA VAL A 128 -8.65 -10.53 -17.73
C VAL A 128 -9.65 -9.38 -17.62
N GLN A 129 -10.24 -8.99 -18.75
CA GLN A 129 -11.31 -8.01 -18.77
C GLN A 129 -12.53 -8.59 -18.03
N VAL A 130 -13.08 -7.81 -17.11
CA VAL A 130 -14.32 -8.12 -16.42
C VAL A 130 -15.35 -7.08 -16.82
N ASP A 131 -16.56 -7.54 -17.14
CA ASP A 131 -17.69 -6.65 -17.32
C ASP A 131 -18.17 -6.24 -15.93
N ASP A 132 -17.96 -4.97 -15.58
CA ASP A 132 -18.71 -4.35 -14.50
C ASP A 132 -20.06 -3.99 -15.12
N GLY A 133 -21.00 -4.94 -15.09
CA GLY A 133 -22.33 -4.76 -15.65
C GLY A 133 -22.86 -3.36 -15.29
N MET A 134 -23.47 -2.66 -16.24
CA MET A 134 -24.07 -1.37 -15.93
C MET A 134 -25.32 -1.65 -15.09
N TYR A 135 -25.36 -1.27 -13.82
CA TYR A 135 -26.56 -1.46 -13.00
C TYR A 135 -27.33 -0.15 -12.90
N GLU A 136 -28.63 -0.18 -13.21
CA GLU A 136 -29.55 0.93 -12.95
C GLU A 136 -30.45 0.59 -11.77
N TRP A 137 -30.75 1.59 -10.93
CA TRP A 137 -31.71 1.45 -9.85
C TRP A 137 -33.12 1.46 -10.42
N ASP A 138 -33.86 0.39 -10.21
CA ASP A 138 -35.27 0.27 -10.58
C ASP A 138 -36.15 0.60 -9.37
N GLU A 139 -36.89 1.70 -9.49
CA GLU A 139 -37.81 2.17 -8.47
C GLU A 139 -39.05 1.27 -8.29
N ASP A 140 -39.46 0.53 -9.34
CA ASP A 140 -40.60 -0.38 -9.30
C ASP A 140 -40.27 -1.66 -8.54
N THR A 141 -39.06 -2.19 -8.71
CA THR A 141 -38.58 -3.39 -8.01
C THR A 141 -37.80 -3.08 -6.75
N THR A 142 -37.45 -1.81 -6.50
CA THR A 142 -36.59 -1.36 -5.41
C THR A 142 -35.26 -2.12 -5.36
N SER A 143 -34.68 -2.36 -6.53
CA SER A 143 -33.48 -3.16 -6.69
C SER A 143 -32.58 -2.63 -7.81
N TRP A 144 -31.28 -2.94 -7.74
CA TRP A 144 -30.36 -2.70 -8.84
C TRP A 144 -30.54 -3.79 -9.90
N VAL A 145 -30.78 -3.38 -11.15
CA VAL A 145 -30.94 -4.28 -12.29
C VAL A 145 -29.80 -4.06 -13.27
N GLU A 146 -29.23 -5.17 -13.74
CA GLU A 146 -28.19 -5.16 -14.77
C GLU A 146 -28.81 -4.71 -16.10
N VAL A 147 -28.21 -3.70 -16.70
CA VAL A 147 -28.53 -3.12 -18.00
C VAL A 147 -27.48 -3.63 -18.97
N THR A 148 -27.88 -4.58 -19.80
CA THR A 148 -27.11 -4.97 -20.98
C THR A 148 -27.45 -4.00 -22.12
N GLU A 149 -26.44 -3.43 -22.78
CA GLU A 149 -26.64 -2.67 -24.04
C GLU A 149 -27.38 -3.50 -25.12
#